data_AF-A0A527G0C7-F1
#
_entry.id   AF-A0A527G0C7-F1
#
_cell.length_a   1.000
_cell.length_b   1.000
_cell.length_c   1.000
_cell.angle_alpha   90.00
_cell.angle_beta   90.00
_cell.angle_gamma   90.00
#
_symmetry.space_group_name_H-M   'P 1'
#
loop_
_entity.id
_entity.type
_entity.pdbx_description
1 polymer ?
#
loop_
_entity_poly.entity_id
_entity_poly.type
_entity_poly.pdbx_seq_one_letter_code
_entity_poly.pdbx_strand_id
1 'polypeptide(L)'
;PGIDRPLVRKSDFTTWTGHLVKMETSMVVADRKRFKGKIAEAGEDDVLIERDKAAYGEEPTVRVPYDAIADVRLILTDDLIRDALSKDNRARKEA
;
A
#
# COMPACT_ATOMS: atom_id res chain seq x y z
N PRO A 1 -5.88 -20.76 -3.66
CA PRO A 1 -5.41 -19.94 -2.51
C PRO A 1 -5.72 -18.47 -2.80
N GLY A 2 -6.80 -17.95 -2.20
CA GLY A 2 -7.47 -16.72 -2.62
C GLY A 2 -6.64 -15.47 -2.33
N ILE A 3 -6.30 -14.75 -3.40
CA ILE A 3 -5.58 -13.46 -3.41
C ILE A 3 -6.44 -12.31 -2.83
N ASP A 4 -7.72 -12.58 -2.57
CA ASP A 4 -8.70 -11.63 -2.04
C ASP A 4 -8.97 -11.94 -0.57
N ARG A 5 -7.94 -11.83 0.29
CA ARG A 5 -8.14 -11.88 1.73
C ARG A 5 -8.36 -10.44 2.21
N PRO A 6 -9.59 -10.07 2.64
CA PRO A 6 -9.82 -8.74 3.20
C PRO A 6 -8.90 -8.58 4.41
N LEU A 7 -8.14 -7.48 4.47
CA LEU A 7 -7.31 -7.16 5.62
C LEU A 7 -8.22 -6.71 6.76
N VAL A 8 -8.68 -7.69 7.55
CA VAL A 8 -9.59 -7.45 8.68
C VAL A 8 -8.83 -7.30 10.01
N ARG A 9 -7.54 -7.68 10.06
CA ARG A 9 -6.75 -7.68 11.30
C ARG A 9 -5.59 -6.71 11.23
N LYS A 10 -5.38 -5.99 12.34
CA LYS A 10 -4.25 -5.07 12.57
C LYS A 10 -2.90 -5.72 12.24
N SER A 11 -2.69 -6.96 12.66
CA SER A 11 -1.43 -7.71 12.42
C SER A 11 -1.14 -8.00 10.95
N ASP A 12 -2.16 -8.05 10.10
CA ASP A 12 -1.94 -8.22 8.67
C ASP A 12 -1.22 -6.98 8.10
N PHE A 13 -1.62 -5.77 8.50
CA PHE A 13 -0.98 -4.54 8.00
C PHE A 13 0.52 -4.49 8.28
N THR A 14 0.95 -4.93 9.47
CA THR A 14 2.39 -5.03 9.81
C THR A 14 3.11 -6.03 8.90
N THR A 15 2.47 -7.15 8.58
CA THR A 15 3.04 -8.19 7.69
C THR A 15 3.22 -7.69 6.26
N TRP A 16 2.29 -6.85 5.79
CA TRP A 16 2.28 -6.32 4.43
C TRP A 16 2.89 -4.91 4.32
N THR A 17 3.60 -4.44 5.34
CA THR A 17 4.36 -3.18 5.30
C THR A 17 5.25 -3.15 4.05
N GLY A 18 5.28 -2.01 3.36
CA GLY A 18 5.97 -1.82 2.08
C GLY A 18 5.18 -2.22 0.83
N HIS A 19 4.01 -2.85 0.96
CA HIS A 19 3.19 -3.27 -0.18
C HIS A 19 2.12 -2.23 -0.54
N LEU A 20 1.77 -2.20 -1.83
CA LEU A 20 0.69 -1.38 -2.37
C LEU A 20 -0.68 -1.92 -1.93
N VAL A 21 -1.45 -1.06 -1.29
CA VAL A 21 -2.82 -1.33 -0.88
C VAL A 21 -3.76 -0.29 -1.47
N LYS A 22 -5.00 -0.73 -1.69
CA LYS A 22 -6.13 0.15 -1.94
C LYS A 22 -7.04 0.06 -0.74
N MET A 23 -7.27 1.19 -0.11
CA MET A 23 -8.22 1.29 0.98
C MET A 23 -9.38 2.20 0.61
N GLU A 24 -10.52 1.88 1.17
CA GLU A 24 -11.72 2.71 1.23
C GLU A 24 -12.04 2.97 2.70
N THR A 25 -12.30 4.22 3.03
CA THR A 25 -12.72 4.64 4.36
C THR A 25 -14.21 4.93 4.38
N SER A 26 -14.86 4.62 5.50
CA SER A 26 -16.28 4.88 5.73
C SER A 26 -16.56 6.39 5.83
N MET A 27 -15.59 7.14 6.34
CA MET A 27 -15.60 8.60 6.46
C MET A 27 -14.52 9.27 5.60
N VAL A 28 -14.65 10.58 5.39
CA VAL A 28 -13.61 11.36 4.69
C VAL A 28 -12.39 11.46 5.61
N VAL A 29 -11.26 10.89 5.18
CA VAL A 29 -9.99 10.94 5.90
C VAL A 29 -9.00 11.67 5.00
N ALA A 30 -8.36 12.73 5.48
CA ALA A 30 -7.40 13.51 4.67
C ALA A 30 -7.92 13.81 3.24
N ASP A 31 -9.11 14.41 3.20
CA ASP A 31 -9.84 14.94 2.03
C ASP A 31 -10.37 13.93 1.01
N ARG A 32 -10.21 12.61 1.23
CA ARG A 32 -10.74 11.59 0.32
C ARG A 32 -11.41 10.45 1.10
N LYS A 33 -12.18 9.63 0.40
CA LYS A 33 -12.73 8.37 0.92
C LYS A 33 -12.01 7.13 0.40
N ARG A 34 -11.14 7.32 -0.59
CA ARG A 34 -10.44 6.25 -1.31
C ARG A 34 -9.00 6.64 -1.48
N PHE A 35 -8.11 5.72 -1.13
CA PHE A 35 -6.67 5.94 -1.17
C PHE A 35 -5.99 4.72 -1.79
N LYS A 36 -4.97 5.01 -2.58
CA LYS A 36 -4.05 4.02 -3.10
C LYS A 36 -2.65 4.46 -2.68
N GLY A 37 -1.95 3.58 -1.98
CA GLY A 37 -0.65 3.90 -1.42
C GLY A 37 0.05 2.64 -0.91
N LYS A 38 1.29 2.79 -0.47
CA LYS A 38 2.06 1.74 0.20
C LYS A 38 1.83 1.83 1.71
N ILE A 39 1.81 0.69 2.40
CA ILE A 39 1.85 0.69 3.87
C ILE A 39 3.24 1.15 4.30
N ALA A 40 3.34 2.34 4.88
CA ALA A 40 4.60 2.87 5.41
C ALA A 40 4.88 2.26 6.79
N GLU A 41 3.87 2.25 7.65
CA GLU A 41 3.95 1.73 9.00
C GLU A 41 2.57 1.27 9.46
N ALA A 42 2.51 0.24 10.30
CA ALA A 42 1.27 -0.22 10.93
C ALA A 42 1.44 -0.13 12.45
N GLY A 43 0.75 0.83 13.06
CA GLY A 43 0.67 1.01 14.50
C GLY A 43 -0.41 0.14 15.14
N GLU A 44 -0.62 0.34 16.44
CA GLU A 44 -1.58 -0.46 17.23
C GLU A 44 -3.04 -0.10 16.90
N ASP A 45 -3.34 1.18 16.66
CA ASP A 45 -4.71 1.67 16.37
C ASP A 45 -4.84 2.41 15.04
N ASP A 46 -3.72 2.67 14.37
CA ASP A 46 -3.68 3.33 13.06
C ASP A 46 -2.66 2.69 12.12
N VAL A 47 -2.81 2.99 10.83
CA VAL A 47 -1.87 2.63 9.78
C VAL A 47 -1.42 3.88 9.04
N LEU A 48 -0.12 4.00 8.84
CA LEU A 48 0.50 5.05 8.03
C LEU A 48 0.64 4.56 6.60
N ILE A 49 0.11 5.34 5.67
CA ILE A 49 0.00 4.97 4.26
C ILE A 49 0.69 6.03 3.43
N GLU A 50 1.71 5.63 2.69
CA GLU A 50 2.43 6.48 1.76
C GLU A 50 1.70 6.52 0.40
N ARG A 51 1.21 7.69 0.03
CA ARG A 51 0.48 7.95 -1.21
C ARG A 51 1.46 8.01 -2.38
N ASP A 52 1.22 7.19 -3.40
CA ASP A 52 2.04 7.14 -4.62
C ASP A 52 1.96 8.43 -5.46
N LYS A 53 0.84 9.18 -5.35
CA LYS A 53 0.60 10.45 -6.04
C LYS A 53 0.47 11.61 -5.06
N ALA A 54 1.47 11.82 -4.21
CA ALA A 54 1.57 13.05 -3.44
C ALA A 54 1.82 14.23 -4.40
N ALA A 55 0.96 15.25 -4.35
CA ALA A 55 1.21 16.48 -5.09
C ALA A 55 2.40 17.23 -4.44
N TYR A 56 3.10 18.05 -5.23
CA TYR A 56 4.23 18.84 -4.75
C TYR A 56 3.76 19.82 -3.66
N GLY A 57 4.04 19.50 -2.39
CA GLY A 57 3.61 20.28 -1.22
C GLY A 57 2.57 19.61 -0.31
N GLU A 58 2.09 18.41 -0.63
CA GLU A 58 1.24 17.61 0.27
C GLU A 58 2.06 16.58 1.06
N GLU A 59 1.63 16.27 2.29
CA GLU A 59 2.23 15.18 3.05
C GLU A 59 2.06 13.86 2.27
N PRO A 60 3.17 13.19 1.91
CA PRO A 60 3.11 11.95 1.15
C PRO A 60 2.55 10.81 1.99
N THR A 61 2.48 10.96 3.31
CA THR A 61 1.97 9.97 4.24
C THR A 61 0.63 10.41 4.81
N VAL A 62 -0.31 9.47 4.94
CA VAL A 62 -1.59 9.66 5.61
C VAL A 62 -1.75 8.64 6.72
N ARG A 63 -2.09 9.10 7.91
CA ARG A 63 -2.42 8.23 9.03
C ARG A 63 -3.92 7.94 9.02
N VAL A 64 -4.29 6.67 8.94
CA VAL A 64 -5.68 6.23 8.88
C VAL A 64 -5.95 5.30 10.07
N PRO A 65 -6.86 5.67 10.99
CA PRO A 65 -7.24 4.79 12.09
C PRO A 65 -8.01 3.58 11.56
N TYR A 66 -7.79 2.40 12.13
CA TYR A 66 -8.43 1.16 11.65
C TYR A 66 -9.97 1.24 11.71
N ASP A 67 -10.53 1.98 12.66
CA ASP A 67 -11.98 2.21 12.80
C ASP A 67 -12.59 2.99 11.61
N ALA A 68 -11.79 3.81 10.93
CA ALA A 68 -12.21 4.56 9.76
C ALA A 68 -12.20 3.72 8.47
N ILE A 69 -11.52 2.56 8.48
CA ILE A 69 -11.33 1.73 7.31
C ILE A 69 -12.60 0.91 7.07
N ALA A 70 -13.23 1.13 5.92
CA ALA A 70 -14.37 0.34 5.49
C ALA A 70 -13.93 -0.94 4.78
N ASP A 71 -12.94 -0.84 3.90
CA ASP A 71 -12.42 -1.96 3.12
C ASP A 71 -10.94 -1.73 2.77
N VAL A 72 -10.10 -2.76 2.89
CA VAL A 72 -8.71 -2.74 2.43
C VAL A 72 -8.45 -3.98 1.60
N ARG A 73 -7.86 -3.74 0.44
CA ARG A 73 -7.38 -4.78 -0.45
C ARG A 73 -5.91 -4.56 -0.79
N LEU A 74 -5.13 -5.61 -0.64
CA LEU A 74 -3.76 -5.65 -1.14
C LEU A 74 -3.84 -5.61 -2.67
N ILE A 75 -3.26 -4.58 -3.27
CA ILE A 75 -3.03 -4.59 -4.71
C ILE A 75 -1.72 -5.35 -4.90
N LEU A 76 -1.82 -6.63 -5.24
CA LEU A 76 -0.75 -7.31 -5.94
C LEU A 76 -0.56 -6.59 -7.27
N THR A 77 0.33 -5.61 -7.25
CA THR A 77 0.72 -4.91 -8.46
C THR A 77 1.76 -5.80 -9.11
N ASP A 78 1.64 -5.93 -10.42
CA ASP A 78 2.58 -6.57 -11.35
C ASP A 78 3.98 -5.91 -11.34
N ASP A 79 4.33 -5.13 -10.32
CA ASP A 79 5.65 -4.53 -10.11
C ASP A 79 6.72 -5.57 -9.79
N LEU A 80 6.31 -6.80 -9.42
CA LEU A 80 7.17 -7.99 -9.48
C LEU A 80 7.63 -8.32 -10.92
N ILE A 81 6.90 -7.91 -11.96
CA ILE A 81 7.27 -8.14 -13.36
C ILE A 81 8.30 -7.10 -13.85
N ARG A 82 8.27 -5.86 -13.35
CA ARG A 82 9.28 -4.85 -13.69
C ARG A 82 10.63 -5.09 -13.00
N ASP A 83 10.63 -5.55 -11.76
CA ASP A 83 11.89 -5.89 -11.06
C ASP A 83 12.49 -7.22 -11.59
N ALA A 84 11.66 -8.14 -12.11
CA ALA A 84 12.10 -9.29 -12.88
C ALA A 84 12.72 -8.89 -14.24
N LEU A 85 12.20 -7.87 -14.93
CA LEU A 85 12.76 -7.38 -16.20
C LEU A 85 14.03 -6.53 -16.02
N SER A 86 14.17 -5.81 -14.89
CA SER A 86 15.32 -4.92 -14.66
C SER A 86 16.59 -5.65 -14.18
N LYS A 87 16.48 -6.91 -13.72
CA LYS A 87 17.64 -7.76 -13.41
C LYS A 87 18.20 -8.52 -14.63
N ASP A 88 17.43 -8.67 -15.72
CA ASP A 88 17.91 -9.34 -16.93
C ASP A 88 18.88 -8.47 -17.75
N ASN A 89 18.79 -7.14 -17.62
CA ASN A 89 19.61 -6.20 -18.41
C ASN A 89 20.97 -5.83 -17.76
N ARG A 90 21.47 -6.65 -16.83
CA ARG A 90 22.85 -6.56 -16.33
C ARG A 90 23.61 -7.89 -16.38
N ALA A 91 23.11 -8.88 -17.13
CA ALA A 91 23.77 -10.17 -17.32
C ALA A 91 24.19 -10.45 -18.78
N ARG A 92 23.99 -9.51 -19.73
CA ARG A 92 24.47 -9.61 -21.13
C ARG A 92 25.52 -8.58 -21.52
N LYS A 93 26.32 -8.12 -20.55
CA LYS A 93 27.56 -7.39 -20.81
C LYS A 93 28.70 -8.09 -20.09
N GLU A 94 28.88 -9.38 -20.40
CA GLU A 94 30.09 -10.18 -20.14
C GLU A 94 29.84 -11.61 -20.69
N ALA A 95 29.72 -11.70 -22.01
CA ALA A 95 29.95 -12.92 -22.79
C ALA A 95 30.39 -12.51 -24.19
#